data_AF-A0A9Q0U828-F1
#
_entry.id   AF-A0A9Q0U828-F1
#
_cell.length_a   1.000
_cell.length_b   1.000
_cell.length_c   1.000
_cell.angle_alpha   90.00
_cell.angle_beta   90.00
_cell.angle_gamma   90.00
#
_symmetry.space_group_name_H-M   'P 1'
#
loop_
_entity.id
_entity.type
_entity.pdbx_description
1 polymer ?
#
loop_
_entity_poly.entity_id
_entity_poly.type
_entity_poly.pdbx_seq_one_letter_code
_entity_poly.pdbx_strand_id
1 'polypeptide(L)'
;MEFDLENPLTSLKEYQSDEIPDLFLSESDHIPSKNFLRCLRTSAEFYVSFREEAISRILQAQYSCNYDPFIPYLAVNYMDRFISRQEIPQGKPWILRLVVISCLSLAAKDEEQTLLHLQLSGR
;
A
#
# COMPACT_ATOMS: atom_id res chain seq x y z
N MET A 1 -28.00 19.83 -17.16
CA MET A 1 -27.05 18.75 -17.44
C MET A 1 -26.97 17.95 -16.17
N GLU A 2 -27.75 16.87 -16.10
CA GLU A 2 -27.76 15.94 -14.98
C GLU A 2 -26.54 15.03 -15.17
N PHE A 3 -25.59 15.07 -14.24
CA PHE A 3 -24.51 14.10 -14.26
C PHE A 3 -25.10 12.79 -13.76
N ASP A 4 -25.39 11.86 -14.67
CA ASP A 4 -25.62 10.46 -14.30
C ASP A 4 -24.33 9.96 -13.65
N LEU A 5 -24.31 10.04 -12.32
CA LEU A 5 -23.32 9.37 -11.48
C LEU A 5 -23.69 7.89 -11.45
N GLU A 6 -23.53 7.21 -12.59
CA GLU A 6 -23.47 5.75 -12.57
C GLU A 6 -22.38 5.38 -11.56
N ASN A 7 -22.78 4.61 -10.55
CA ASN A 7 -21.86 4.13 -9.54
C ASN A 7 -20.79 3.29 -10.27
N PRO A 8 -19.52 3.71 -10.31
CA PRO A 8 -18.47 3.04 -11.08
C PRO A 8 -18.21 1.60 -10.61
N LEU A 9 -18.79 1.19 -9.48
CA LEU A 9 -18.74 -0.16 -8.95
C LEU A 9 -19.82 -1.10 -9.53
N THR A 10 -20.75 -0.63 -10.37
CA THR A 10 -21.72 -1.52 -11.03
C THR A 10 -21.09 -2.38 -12.10
N SER A 11 -20.01 -1.93 -12.77
CA SER A 11 -19.29 -2.77 -13.75
C SER A 11 -18.52 -3.93 -13.09
N LEU A 12 -18.18 -3.80 -11.80
CA LEU A 12 -17.57 -4.87 -11.01
C LEU A 12 -18.58 -5.96 -10.63
N LYS A 13 -19.89 -5.72 -10.69
CA LYS A 13 -20.91 -6.69 -10.26
C LYS A 13 -21.03 -7.92 -11.16
N GLU A 14 -20.46 -7.92 -12.36
CA GLU A 14 -20.44 -9.12 -13.22
C GLU A 14 -19.36 -10.14 -12.82
N TYR A 15 -18.43 -9.79 -11.93
CA TYR A 15 -17.46 -10.73 -11.36
C TYR A 15 -17.40 -10.55 -9.84
N GLN A 16 -17.84 -11.58 -9.10
CA GLN A 16 -17.53 -11.80 -7.67
C GLN A 16 -18.31 -10.93 -6.65
N SER A 17 -19.62 -11.17 -6.49
CA SER A 17 -20.47 -10.47 -5.49
C SER A 17 -20.09 -10.76 -4.03
N ASP A 18 -19.47 -11.91 -3.74
CA ASP A 18 -19.16 -12.33 -2.36
C ASP A 18 -17.72 -11.96 -1.92
N GLU A 19 -16.80 -11.67 -2.86
CA GLU A 19 -15.41 -11.31 -2.54
C GLU A 19 -15.26 -9.85 -2.06
N ILE A 20 -16.12 -8.94 -2.53
CA ILE A 20 -16.04 -7.52 -2.20
C ILE A 20 -16.31 -7.26 -0.70
N PRO A 21 -17.38 -7.82 -0.08
CA PRO A 21 -17.58 -7.70 1.37
C PRO A 21 -16.40 -8.22 2.19
N ASP A 22 -15.80 -9.35 1.81
CA ASP A 22 -14.65 -9.94 2.50
C ASP A 22 -13.40 -9.06 2.40
N LEU A 23 -13.19 -8.39 1.26
CA LEU A 23 -12.13 -7.40 1.09
C LEU A 23 -12.32 -6.21 2.05
N PHE A 24 -13.53 -5.68 2.19
CA PHE A 24 -13.82 -4.60 3.14
C PHE A 24 -13.67 -5.04 4.59
N LEU A 25 -14.02 -6.29 4.92
CA LEU A 25 -13.81 -6.82 6.28
C LEU A 25 -12.31 -6.90 6.61
N SER A 26 -11.50 -7.40 5.67
CA SER A 26 -10.05 -7.50 5.85
C SER A 26 -9.33 -6.13 5.87
N GLU A 27 -9.88 -5.09 5.22
CA GLU A 27 -9.31 -3.73 5.21
C GLU A 27 -8.97 -3.22 6.62
N SER A 28 -9.84 -3.54 7.59
CA SER A 28 -9.70 -3.11 8.98
C SER A 28 -8.40 -3.62 9.65
N ASP A 29 -7.91 -4.81 9.26
CA ASP A 29 -6.67 -5.41 9.77
C ASP A 29 -5.41 -4.76 9.16
N HIS A 30 -5.59 -4.04 8.05
CA HIS A 30 -4.53 -3.37 7.28
C HIS A 30 -4.50 -1.85 7.48
N ILE A 31 -5.36 -1.29 8.33
CA ILE A 31 -5.35 0.13 8.67
C ILE A 31 -4.10 0.51 9.49
N PRO A 32 -3.45 1.66 9.21
CA PRO A 32 -2.38 2.21 10.05
C PRO A 32 -2.82 2.42 11.50
N SER A 33 -1.91 2.21 12.45
CA SER A 33 -2.22 2.34 13.88
C SER A 33 -2.77 3.72 14.23
N LYS A 34 -3.67 3.82 15.23
CA LYS A 34 -4.13 5.11 15.78
C LYS A 34 -2.98 5.99 16.28
N ASN A 35 -1.84 5.38 16.63
CA ASN A 35 -0.61 6.09 16.96
C ASN A 35 -0.05 6.90 15.79
N PHE A 36 -0.38 6.56 14.55
CA PHE A 36 -0.07 7.35 13.36
C PHE A 36 -0.57 8.79 13.51
N LEU A 37 -1.81 8.98 13.95
CA LEU A 37 -2.38 10.31 14.18
C LEU A 37 -1.65 11.06 15.29
N ARG A 38 -1.09 10.34 16.27
CA ARG A 38 -0.26 10.94 17.32
C ARG A 38 1.11 11.35 16.77
N CYS A 39 1.78 10.48 16.02
CA CYS A 39 3.06 10.78 15.34
C CYS A 39 2.93 11.95 14.35
N LEU A 40 1.83 12.01 13.61
CA LEU A 40 1.47 13.15 12.76
C LEU A 40 1.23 14.44 13.54
N ARG A 41 0.87 14.40 14.82
CA ARG A 41 0.66 15.61 15.63
C ARG A 41 1.95 16.13 16.26
N THR A 42 2.83 15.25 16.72
CA THR A 42 4.08 15.64 17.41
C THR A 42 5.27 15.86 16.49
N SER A 43 5.25 15.24 15.30
CA SER A 43 6.39 15.22 14.36
C SER A 43 5.92 15.27 12.91
N ALA A 44 4.80 15.96 12.67
CA ALA A 44 4.08 16.05 11.41
C ALA A 44 4.99 16.21 10.19
N GLU A 45 5.83 17.24 10.23
CA GLU A 45 6.68 17.65 9.11
C GLU A 45 7.71 16.59 8.73
N PHE A 46 8.32 15.94 9.72
CA PHE A 46 9.27 14.86 9.47
C PHE A 46 8.58 13.62 8.88
N TYR A 47 7.43 13.23 9.41
CA TYR A 47 6.68 12.08 8.88
C TYR A 47 6.16 12.33 7.47
N VAL A 48 5.62 13.52 7.21
CA VAL A 48 5.13 13.92 5.88
C VAL A 48 6.28 13.89 4.86
N SER A 49 7.41 14.56 5.16
CA SER A 49 8.57 14.57 4.26
C SER A 49 9.18 13.19 4.05
N PHE A 50 9.28 12.36 5.11
CA PHE A 50 9.74 10.99 4.99
C PHE A 50 8.82 10.16 4.08
N ARG A 51 7.49 10.29 4.26
CA ARG A 51 6.49 9.57 3.46
C ARG A 51 6.52 10.00 2.00
N GLU A 52 6.58 11.29 1.73
CA GLU A 52 6.65 11.84 0.36
C GLU A 52 7.89 11.33 -0.38
N GLU A 53 9.06 11.43 0.25
CA GLU A 53 10.32 10.95 -0.33
C GLU A 53 10.29 9.43 -0.56
N ALA A 54 9.74 8.67 0.38
CA ALA A 54 9.62 7.23 0.24
C ALA A 54 8.64 6.82 -0.89
N ILE A 55 7.49 7.49 -1.02
CA ILE A 55 6.55 7.27 -2.14
C ILE A 55 7.22 7.59 -3.48
N SER A 56 7.96 8.70 -3.56
CA SER A 56 8.70 9.05 -4.78
C SER A 56 9.68 7.94 -5.19
N ARG A 57 10.41 7.37 -4.22
CA ARG A 57 11.35 6.26 -4.45
C ARG A 57 10.65 4.97 -4.88
N ILE A 58 9.50 4.65 -4.27
CA ILE A 58 8.68 3.49 -4.63
C ILE A 58 8.19 3.62 -6.07
N LEU A 59 7.65 4.78 -6.46
CA LEU A 59 7.18 5.03 -7.81
C LEU A 59 8.33 5.02 -8.83
N GLN A 60 9.49 5.58 -8.47
CA GLN A 60 10.68 5.49 -9.30
C GLN A 60 11.11 4.04 -9.54
N ALA A 61 11.04 3.18 -8.50
CA ALA A 61 11.34 1.77 -8.63
C ALA A 61 10.31 1.06 -9.53
N GLN A 62 9.02 1.38 -9.41
CA GLN A 62 7.98 0.84 -10.29
C GLN A 62 8.26 1.17 -11.76
N TYR A 63 8.58 2.42 -12.08
CA TYR A 63 8.93 2.82 -13.45
C TYR A 63 10.19 2.12 -13.97
N SER A 64 11.19 1.92 -13.10
CA SER A 64 12.47 1.32 -13.49
C SER A 64 12.40 -0.19 -13.70
N CYS A 65 11.54 -0.87 -12.94
CA CYS A 65 11.40 -2.33 -12.94
C CYS A 65 10.16 -2.82 -13.71
N ASN A 66 9.33 -1.92 -14.24
CA ASN A 66 8.03 -2.23 -14.87
C ASN A 66 7.12 -3.09 -14.00
N TYR A 67 7.08 -2.82 -12.69
CA TYR A 67 6.19 -3.54 -11.78
C TYR A 67 4.72 -3.23 -12.09
N ASP A 68 3.86 -4.23 -11.84
CA ASP A 68 2.41 -4.03 -11.84
C ASP A 68 2.03 -2.91 -10.85
N PRO A 69 1.05 -2.04 -11.17
CA PRO A 69 0.60 -0.97 -10.27
C PRO A 69 0.17 -1.43 -8.88
N PHE A 70 -0.16 -2.71 -8.69
CA PHE A 70 -0.47 -3.32 -7.40
C PHE A 70 0.75 -3.33 -6.44
N ILE A 71 1.96 -3.52 -6.96
CA ILE A 71 3.20 -3.56 -6.15
C ILE A 71 3.48 -2.25 -5.41
N PRO A 72 3.56 -1.08 -6.07
CA PRO A 72 3.80 0.16 -5.36
C PRO A 72 2.65 0.49 -4.40
N TYR A 73 1.40 0.14 -4.74
CA TYR A 73 0.26 0.31 -3.84
C TYR A 73 0.47 -0.46 -2.53
N LEU A 74 0.80 -1.75 -2.63
CA LEU A 74 1.00 -2.62 -1.48
C LEU A 74 2.24 -2.20 -0.68
N ALA A 75 3.32 -1.79 -1.35
CA ALA A 75 4.52 -1.27 -0.70
C ALA A 75 4.23 0.01 0.12
N VAL A 76 3.40 0.93 -0.40
CA VAL A 76 2.98 2.12 0.34
C VAL A 76 2.12 1.74 1.56
N ASN A 77 1.20 0.77 1.41
CA ASN A 77 0.40 0.28 2.53
C ASN A 77 1.29 -0.30 3.66
N TYR A 78 2.28 -1.12 3.30
CA TYR A 78 3.24 -1.69 4.24
C TYR A 78 4.08 -0.64 4.94
N MET A 79 4.55 0.37 4.20
CA MET A 79 5.28 1.50 4.75
C MET A 79 4.44 2.28 5.76
N ASP A 80 3.22 2.69 5.38
CA ASP A 80 2.31 3.48 6.24
C ASP A 80 2.00 2.73 7.56
N ARG A 81 1.83 1.40 7.47
CA ARG A 81 1.66 0.55 8.66
C ARG A 81 2.93 0.46 9.50
N PHE A 82 4.11 0.33 8.88
CA PHE A 82 5.39 0.28 9.60
C PHE A 82 5.65 1.59 10.37
N ILE A 83 5.57 2.73 9.70
CA ILE A 83 5.82 4.05 10.31
C ILE A 83 4.74 4.43 11.33
N SER A 84 3.54 3.85 11.25
CA SER A 84 2.50 4.04 12.28
C SER A 84 2.80 3.35 13.61
N ARG A 85 3.64 2.31 13.59
CA ARG A 85 3.94 1.45 14.75
C ARG A 85 5.35 1.69 15.28
N GLN A 86 6.28 2.14 14.44
CA GLN A 86 7.69 2.30 14.78
C GLN A 86 8.10 3.76 14.67
N GLU A 87 8.78 4.26 15.70
CA GLU A 87 9.41 5.58 15.62
C GLU A 87 10.62 5.50 14.68
N ILE A 88 10.64 6.39 13.69
CA ILE A 88 11.74 6.45 12.72
C ILE A 88 12.84 7.35 13.29
N PRO A 89 14.06 6.83 13.53
CA PRO A 89 15.18 7.63 14.01
C PRO A 89 15.51 8.76 13.03
N GLN A 90 15.51 9.99 13.52
CA GLN A 90 15.90 11.16 12.74
C GLN A 90 17.42 11.18 12.49
N GLY A 91 17.84 11.86 11.41
CA GLY A 91 19.26 12.03 11.06
C GLY A 91 19.92 10.80 10.42
N LYS A 92 19.17 9.74 10.12
CA LYS A 92 19.68 8.52 9.49
C LYS A 92 19.03 8.31 8.11
N PRO A 93 19.52 8.97 7.04
CA PRO A 93 18.87 8.94 5.73
C PRO A 93 18.84 7.54 5.08
N TRP A 94 19.72 6.63 5.49
CA TRP A 94 19.73 5.25 5.00
C TRP A 94 18.49 4.46 5.43
N ILE A 95 17.82 4.85 6.52
CA ILE A 95 16.61 4.16 7.02
C ILE A 95 15.49 4.26 5.99
N LEU A 96 15.36 5.41 5.32
CA LEU A 96 14.37 5.57 4.26
C LEU A 96 14.57 4.53 3.15
N ARG A 97 15.81 4.35 2.68
CA ARG A 97 16.12 3.34 1.65
C ARG A 97 15.82 1.94 2.15
N LEU A 98 16.19 1.62 3.38
CA LEU A 98 15.92 0.29 3.96
C LEU A 98 14.42 0.00 4.02
N VAL A 99 13.61 0.96 4.49
CA VAL A 99 12.16 0.82 4.56
C VAL A 99 11.56 0.63 3.16
N VAL A 100 11.93 1.48 2.21
CA VAL A 100 11.45 1.40 0.82
C VAL A 100 11.78 0.04 0.20
N ILE A 101 13.05 -0.39 0.26
CA ILE A 101 13.48 -1.67 -0.31
C ILE A 101 12.74 -2.83 0.36
N SER A 102 12.61 -2.82 1.68
CA SER A 102 11.92 -3.89 2.42
C SER A 102 10.44 -3.98 2.04
N CYS A 103 9.75 -2.84 1.90
CA CYS A 103 8.34 -2.81 1.53
C CYS A 103 8.13 -3.28 0.09
N LEU A 104 8.99 -2.86 -0.85
CA LEU A 104 8.97 -3.33 -2.23
C LEU A 104 9.26 -4.83 -2.34
N SER A 105 10.26 -5.34 -1.60
CA SER A 105 10.57 -6.77 -1.58
C SER A 105 9.41 -7.61 -1.03
N LEU A 106 8.73 -7.13 0.01
CA LEU A 106 7.56 -7.81 0.56
C LEU A 106 6.40 -7.79 -0.43
N ALA A 107 6.10 -6.64 -1.04
CA ALA A 107 5.03 -6.51 -2.03
C ALA A 107 5.28 -7.40 -3.26
N ALA A 108 6.50 -7.40 -3.79
CA ALA A 108 6.88 -8.23 -4.94
C ALA A 108 6.74 -9.74 -4.64
N LYS A 109 7.04 -10.16 -3.39
CA LYS A 109 6.86 -11.55 -2.97
C LYS A 109 5.38 -11.95 -2.95
N ASP A 110 4.49 -11.06 -2.50
CA ASP A 110 3.06 -11.36 -2.40
C ASP A 110 2.39 -11.41 -3.79
N GLU A 111 2.86 -10.65 -4.78
CA GLU A 111 2.43 -10.80 -6.18
C GLU A 111 2.78 -12.19 -6.73
N GLU A 112 3.99 -12.68 -6.47
CA GLU A 112 4.42 -14.01 -6.89
C GLU A 112 3.53 -15.10 -6.28
N GLN A 113 3.15 -14.98 -5.00
CA GLN A 113 2.25 -15.94 -4.33
C GLN A 113 0.80 -15.84 -4.81
N THR A 114 0.30 -14.63 -5.09
CA THR A 114 -1.07 -14.40 -5.57
C THR A 114 -1.25 -14.96 -6.99
N LEU A 115 -0.27 -14.76 -7.87
CA LEU A 115 -0.26 -15.35 -9.21
C LEU A 115 -0.20 -16.88 -9.16
N LEU A 116 0.60 -17.45 -8.26
CA LEU A 116 0.66 -18.90 -8.06
C LEU A 116 -0.66 -19.49 -7.54
N HIS A 117 -1.36 -18.79 -6.65
CA HIS A 117 -2.65 -19.23 -6.13
C HIS A 117 -3.74 -19.22 -7.20
N LEU A 118 -3.78 -18.18 -8.05
CA LEU A 118 -4.71 -18.08 -9.18
C LEU A 118 -4.44 -19.15 -10.26
N GLN A 119 -3.18 -19.53 -10.49
CA GLN A 119 -2.85 -20.61 -11.44
C GLN A 119 -3.13 -22.02 -10.90
N LEU A 120 -3.15 -22.21 -9.58
CA LEU A 120 -3.48 -23.49 -8.95
C LEU A 120 -4.99 -23.67 -8.72
N SER A 121 -5.74 -22.60 -8.50
CA SER A 121 -7.21 -22.64 -8.38
C SER A 121 -7.94 -22.76 -9.72
N GLY A 122 -7.24 -22.61 -10.84
CA GLY A 122 -7.76 -22.77 -12.21
C GLY A 122 -7.58 -24.16 -12.82
N ARG A 123 -7.35 -25.21 -12.02
CA ARG A 123 -7.31 -26.62 -12.48
C ARG A 123 -8.30 -27.50 -11.74
#